data_AF-A0A1G9QYE9-F1
#
_entry.id   AF-A0A1G9QYE9-F1
#
_cell.length_a   1.000
_cell.length_b   1.000
_cell.length_c   1.000
_cell.angle_alpha   90.00
_cell.angle_beta   90.00
_cell.angle_gamma   90.00
#
_symmetry.space_group_name_H-M   'P 1'
#
loop_
_entity.id
_entity.type
_entity.pdbx_description
1 polymer ?
#
loop_
_entity_poly.entity_id
_entity_poly.type
_entity_poly.pdbx_seq_one_letter_code
_entity_poly.pdbx_strand_id
1 'polypeptide(L)'
;MYRPDEAGKQGASQPAREQRAPVERGSLLDLLSSDLHEAKSGADGSATDRPAEVQHQSRDVPKASPHPADLVPPVSSAAGARRDSYFPGLSGLSRIGVDDIIGWLRDGLIWIVLALVLCVGAALAYAMTATPRYTVYTDIVVDPSNLNVVSDDVFTTNPQRDAQLLEVESKLRILTSRNVLSRVITQMRLSEDPEFVKPSAFSSLKNLFSTKAEQQAGNELAAMRALSERVEARREERSFVVVMKVWSEEPAKAVTLSDAIVAAFEQELFQSAAESAGRVAQSLNARLDELRHNVTESERAVEDFRRKNGLQSTNDGQLVSNQLSNELNTQVLDAQQRFIQADTRYRQMNDAITQGRTASASEFESVNMTNLREQYNVLQQQIASMQRTYGERHPRLVNARSERANLESAMADEARRILDRAKADMDREQQAFSALRAKASDEKSNVFSDNEAQVQLRDLERDARAKAAIYETHLARAQQITERQQIDTTNVRVISRALPPNARSWPPRTVVLVAGGGFLGTILGISLALALGLWRYIRRPQPLAP
;
A
#
# COMPACT_ATOMS: atom_id res chain seq x y z
N MET A 1 -44.33 -37.45 27.83
CA MET A 1 -45.19 -36.28 28.09
C MET A 1 -44.33 -35.05 27.83
N TYR A 2 -44.80 -33.97 27.20
CA TYR A 2 -46.15 -33.61 26.73
C TYR A 2 -46.08 -33.11 25.26
N ARG A 3 -47.21 -32.88 24.57
CA ARG A 3 -47.26 -32.38 23.17
C ARG A 3 -47.61 -30.87 23.13
N PRO A 4 -47.41 -30.16 22.02
CA PRO A 4 -47.74 -28.74 21.90
C PRO A 4 -49.15 -28.49 21.34
N ASP A 5 -49.68 -27.30 21.63
CA ASP A 5 -50.86 -26.63 21.05
C ASP A 5 -50.40 -25.18 20.74
N GLU A 6 -50.59 -24.61 19.53
CA GLU A 6 -51.78 -23.91 19.00
C GLU A 6 -52.16 -22.60 19.74
N ALA A 7 -52.76 -21.55 19.13
CA ALA A 7 -52.77 -21.06 17.74
C ALA A 7 -53.44 -19.65 17.68
N GLY A 8 -53.08 -18.79 16.70
CA GLY A 8 -53.78 -17.53 16.39
C GLY A 8 -52.87 -16.54 15.64
N LYS A 9 -53.17 -16.02 14.43
CA LYS A 9 -54.34 -15.22 13.95
C LYS A 9 -54.43 -13.83 14.59
N GLN A 10 -54.70 -12.72 13.88
CA GLN A 10 -54.66 -12.32 12.46
C GLN A 10 -55.05 -10.81 12.39
N GLY A 11 -54.73 -10.08 11.31
CA GLY A 11 -55.09 -8.65 11.14
C GLY A 11 -53.99 -7.71 11.64
N ALA A 12 -53.35 -6.83 10.86
CA ALA A 12 -53.58 -6.31 9.50
C ALA A 12 -54.68 -5.24 9.36
N SER A 13 -54.33 -3.98 9.67
CA SER A 13 -55.07 -2.77 9.29
C SER A 13 -54.17 -1.51 9.31
N GLN A 14 -53.58 -1.16 8.16
CA GLN A 14 -53.01 0.17 7.90
C GLN A 14 -53.90 0.92 6.90
N PRO A 15 -54.18 2.20 7.15
CA PRO A 15 -54.39 3.17 6.06
C PRO A 15 -53.68 4.53 6.32
N ALA A 16 -53.90 5.46 5.37
CA ALA A 16 -53.52 6.88 5.38
C ALA A 16 -52.04 7.22 5.08
N ARG A 17 -51.81 7.68 3.84
CA ARG A 17 -50.76 8.65 3.51
C ARG A 17 -51.18 10.03 4.02
N GLU A 18 -50.21 10.87 4.39
CA GLU A 18 -50.25 12.27 3.95
C GLU A 18 -48.84 12.88 3.86
N GLN A 19 -48.73 14.05 3.23
CA GLN A 19 -47.47 14.66 2.78
C GLN A 19 -47.04 15.83 3.67
N ARG A 20 -45.72 16.03 3.85
CA ARG A 20 -45.09 17.36 3.95
C ARG A 20 -43.57 17.32 3.74
N ALA A 21 -43.01 18.48 3.40
CA ALA A 21 -41.63 18.67 2.93
C ALA A 21 -40.60 18.76 4.07
N PRO A 22 -39.30 18.53 3.79
CA PRO A 22 -38.21 18.79 4.75
C PRO A 22 -38.03 20.30 5.02
N VAL A 23 -37.43 20.62 6.17
CA VAL A 23 -37.12 22.00 6.61
C VAL A 23 -35.61 22.25 6.54
N GLU A 24 -35.24 23.45 6.10
CA GLU A 24 -33.85 23.87 5.89
C GLU A 24 -33.08 24.11 7.21
N ARG A 25 -31.78 23.82 7.19
CA ARG A 25 -30.73 24.57 7.90
C ARG A 25 -29.47 24.59 7.03
N GLY A 26 -28.98 25.77 6.68
CA GLY A 26 -27.82 25.96 5.81
C GLY A 26 -26.61 26.60 6.51
N SER A 27 -25.70 27.16 5.71
CA SER A 27 -24.42 27.81 6.11
C SER A 27 -23.32 26.80 6.52
N LEU A 28 -22.00 27.01 6.32
CA LEU A 28 -21.22 28.22 6.06
C LEU A 28 -20.10 28.00 5.00
N LEU A 29 -20.39 27.96 3.68
CA LEU A 29 -19.32 27.93 2.66
C LEU A 29 -19.59 28.71 1.35
N ASP A 30 -20.82 29.19 1.10
CA ASP A 30 -21.23 29.78 -0.18
C ASP A 30 -21.06 31.32 -0.23
N LEU A 31 -20.07 31.86 0.48
CA LEU A 31 -19.81 33.30 0.60
C LEU A 31 -18.31 33.63 0.64
N LEU A 32 -17.63 33.52 -0.50
CA LEU A 32 -16.48 34.39 -0.77
C LEU A 32 -16.26 34.66 -2.28
N SER A 33 -16.52 35.92 -2.65
CA SER A 33 -16.00 36.62 -3.85
C SER A 33 -16.12 35.91 -5.22
N SER A 34 -17.24 36.15 -5.90
CA SER A 34 -17.20 36.53 -7.32
C SER A 34 -17.18 38.07 -7.45
N ASP A 35 -16.92 38.54 -8.67
CA ASP A 35 -17.22 39.86 -9.22
C ASP A 35 -16.51 41.12 -8.67
N LEU A 36 -15.72 41.75 -9.55
CA LEU A 36 -16.09 43.08 -10.05
C LEU A 36 -15.45 43.41 -11.43
N HIS A 37 -16.29 43.99 -12.27
CA HIS A 37 -16.12 44.72 -13.54
C HIS A 37 -14.86 45.64 -13.68
N GLU A 38 -14.48 46.20 -14.84
CA GLU A 38 -14.66 45.93 -16.29
C GLU A 38 -13.83 47.01 -17.08
N ALA A 39 -13.74 46.91 -18.41
CA ALA A 39 -13.61 48.03 -19.36
C ALA A 39 -12.33 48.94 -19.39
N LYS A 40 -11.41 48.58 -20.31
CA LYS A 40 -11.14 49.33 -21.57
C LYS A 40 -10.54 50.76 -21.53
N SER A 41 -9.40 50.90 -22.24
CA SER A 41 -8.85 52.08 -22.97
C SER A 41 -7.54 52.67 -22.42
N GLY A 42 -6.62 53.13 -23.30
CA GLY A 42 -5.72 54.24 -22.94
C GLY A 42 -4.20 54.24 -23.23
N ALA A 43 -3.73 53.73 -24.38
CA ALA A 43 -2.47 54.16 -25.07
C ALA A 43 -1.05 53.97 -24.44
N ASP A 44 -0.08 53.95 -25.36
CA ASP A 44 1.40 54.07 -25.26
C ASP A 44 2.27 53.07 -24.45
N GLY A 45 3.46 52.83 -25.00
CA GLY A 45 4.46 51.88 -24.50
C GLY A 45 4.92 50.89 -25.60
N SER A 46 6.09 51.13 -26.20
CA SER A 46 6.53 50.44 -27.42
C SER A 46 7.60 49.35 -27.23
N ALA A 47 7.75 48.55 -28.29
CA ALA A 47 8.96 47.84 -28.76
C ALA A 47 9.10 46.31 -28.50
N THR A 48 9.31 45.60 -29.62
CA THR A 48 10.09 44.33 -29.81
C THR A 48 9.68 43.07 -29.03
N ASP A 49 9.71 41.86 -29.61
CA ASP A 49 9.84 41.43 -31.02
C ASP A 49 9.17 40.04 -31.18
N ARG A 50 8.58 39.72 -32.33
CA ARG A 50 7.77 38.48 -32.52
C ARG A 50 7.59 38.10 -34.02
N PRO A 51 7.20 36.85 -34.33
CA PRO A 51 8.13 35.90 -34.96
C PRO A 51 7.81 35.62 -36.44
N ALA A 52 8.70 34.88 -37.10
CA ALA A 52 8.53 34.46 -38.49
C ALA A 52 7.91 33.04 -38.61
N GLU A 53 6.84 32.91 -39.39
CA GLU A 53 6.42 31.62 -39.97
C GLU A 53 5.58 31.79 -41.25
N VAL A 54 5.49 30.73 -42.07
CA VAL A 54 4.46 30.44 -43.10
C VAL A 54 4.45 31.22 -44.45
N GLN A 55 5.00 30.54 -45.47
CA GLN A 55 4.49 30.31 -46.84
C GLN A 55 4.46 31.36 -48.00
N HIS A 56 5.04 30.89 -49.12
CA HIS A 56 4.55 30.88 -50.53
C HIS A 56 4.24 32.13 -51.38
N GLN A 57 4.85 32.10 -52.59
CA GLN A 57 4.24 32.28 -53.92
C GLN A 57 3.80 33.68 -54.39
N SER A 58 4.50 34.22 -55.39
CA SER A 58 3.97 35.21 -56.35
C SER A 58 4.78 35.22 -57.68
N ARG A 59 4.37 36.05 -58.65
CA ARG A 59 4.79 36.02 -60.07
C ARG A 59 5.42 37.34 -60.57
N ASP A 60 6.25 37.20 -61.61
CA ASP A 60 6.43 38.06 -62.81
C ASP A 60 6.60 39.61 -62.72
N VAL A 61 7.76 40.09 -63.22
CA VAL A 61 7.95 41.07 -64.35
C VAL A 61 7.16 42.40 -64.31
N PRO A 62 7.81 43.60 -64.31
CA PRO A 62 8.32 44.20 -65.57
C PRO A 62 9.62 45.05 -65.49
N LYS A 63 9.86 45.87 -66.54
CA LYS A 63 11.17 46.34 -67.07
C LYS A 63 11.16 47.84 -67.42
N ALA A 64 12.26 48.58 -67.16
CA ALA A 64 12.57 49.88 -67.80
C ALA A 64 14.09 50.23 -67.73
N SER A 65 14.55 51.14 -68.61
CA SER A 65 15.96 51.60 -68.77
C SER A 65 16.13 53.08 -68.30
N PRO A 66 17.33 53.72 -68.35
CA PRO A 66 17.87 54.28 -69.61
C PRO A 66 19.43 54.30 -69.76
N HIS A 67 19.89 54.95 -70.84
CA HIS A 67 21.27 55.20 -71.31
C HIS A 67 21.58 56.74 -71.22
N PRO A 68 22.72 57.34 -71.69
CA PRO A 68 23.73 56.93 -72.70
C PRO A 68 25.18 56.87 -72.10
N ALA A 69 26.35 57.25 -72.67
CA ALA A 69 26.74 58.03 -73.87
C ALA A 69 28.22 57.86 -74.32
N ASP A 70 28.58 58.61 -75.37
CA ASP A 70 29.90 59.01 -75.90
C ASP A 70 30.85 57.95 -76.53
N LEU A 71 31.84 58.46 -77.30
CA LEU A 71 32.07 57.97 -78.68
C LEU A 71 33.48 58.26 -79.28
N VAL A 72 33.79 57.63 -80.44
CA VAL A 72 34.91 57.84 -81.42
C VAL A 72 36.39 57.44 -81.01
N PRO A 73 37.35 57.23 -81.96
CA PRO A 73 38.19 56.00 -82.01
C PRO A 73 39.71 56.30 -82.36
N PRO A 74 40.51 55.55 -83.18
CA PRO A 74 40.49 54.15 -83.68
C PRO A 74 41.85 53.36 -83.69
N VAL A 75 41.79 52.06 -84.08
CA VAL A 75 42.83 51.08 -84.54
C VAL A 75 44.33 51.21 -84.15
N SER A 76 44.93 50.14 -83.58
CA SER A 76 45.76 49.13 -84.30
C SER A 76 46.83 48.38 -83.46
N SER A 77 47.24 47.20 -83.94
CA SER A 77 48.51 46.46 -83.68
C SER A 77 48.83 45.82 -82.30
N ALA A 78 48.36 44.57 -82.14
CA ALA A 78 49.17 43.36 -81.84
C ALA A 78 49.97 43.18 -80.51
N ALA A 79 50.46 41.93 -80.32
CA ALA A 79 51.51 41.48 -79.39
C ALA A 79 51.21 41.31 -77.87
N GLY A 80 50.20 40.50 -77.56
CA GLY A 80 50.26 39.29 -76.70
C GLY A 80 51.05 39.23 -75.37
N ALA A 81 50.40 38.67 -74.34
CA ALA A 81 51.03 38.04 -73.18
C ALA A 81 50.27 36.75 -72.81
N ARG A 82 51.00 35.66 -72.45
CA ARG A 82 50.40 34.41 -71.95
C ARG A 82 50.27 34.42 -70.43
N ARG A 83 49.27 33.71 -69.90
CA ARG A 83 49.34 33.02 -68.59
C ARG A 83 48.70 31.64 -68.71
N ASP A 84 49.27 30.68 -68.01
CA ASP A 84 49.10 29.25 -68.32
C ASP A 84 47.91 28.60 -67.62
N SER A 85 47.34 27.57 -68.27
CA SER A 85 46.15 26.85 -67.82
C SER A 85 46.44 25.35 -67.65
N TYR A 86 46.40 24.88 -66.41
CA TYR A 86 46.93 23.55 -66.03
C TYR A 86 46.01 22.34 -66.30
N PHE A 87 44.82 22.52 -66.89
CA PHE A 87 43.88 21.42 -67.19
C PHE A 87 43.19 21.56 -68.57
N PRO A 88 43.86 21.18 -69.67
CA PRO A 88 43.37 21.37 -71.05
C PRO A 88 42.43 20.24 -71.52
N GLY A 89 41.30 20.01 -70.84
CA GLY A 89 40.39 18.90 -71.21
C GLY A 89 38.91 18.99 -70.80
N LEU A 90 38.52 19.89 -69.89
CA LEU A 90 37.14 19.92 -69.36
C LEU A 90 36.15 20.72 -70.22
N SER A 91 36.61 21.47 -71.22
CA SER A 91 35.78 22.29 -72.11
C SER A 91 34.93 21.50 -73.13
N GLY A 92 35.10 20.18 -73.23
CA GLY A 92 34.34 19.32 -74.14
C GLY A 92 33.03 18.73 -73.57
N LEU A 93 32.83 18.78 -72.24
CA LEU A 93 31.73 18.09 -71.56
C LEU A 93 30.32 18.57 -71.98
N SER A 94 30.19 19.79 -72.51
CA SER A 94 28.95 20.37 -73.01
C SER A 94 28.54 19.92 -74.43
N ARG A 95 29.30 19.01 -75.05
CA ARG A 95 29.02 18.48 -76.41
C ARG A 95 28.73 16.98 -76.45
N ILE A 96 28.52 16.32 -75.32
CA ILE A 96 28.16 14.88 -75.29
C ILE A 96 26.75 14.70 -75.86
N GLY A 97 26.65 14.05 -77.03
CA GLY A 97 25.36 13.71 -77.63
C GLY A 97 24.73 12.46 -76.99
N VAL A 98 23.41 12.29 -77.16
CA VAL A 98 22.75 11.02 -76.80
C VAL A 98 23.34 9.87 -77.63
N ASP A 99 23.73 10.15 -78.88
CA ASP A 99 24.39 9.21 -79.79
C ASP A 99 25.78 8.76 -79.31
N ASP A 100 26.55 9.63 -78.63
CA ASP A 100 27.82 9.24 -78.00
C ASP A 100 27.57 8.22 -76.88
N ILE A 101 26.57 8.48 -76.03
CA ILE A 101 26.19 7.61 -74.92
C ILE A 101 25.73 6.24 -75.43
N ILE A 102 24.88 6.21 -76.47
CA ILE A 102 24.44 4.98 -77.13
C ILE A 102 25.63 4.25 -77.78
N GLY A 103 26.54 4.98 -78.41
CA GLY A 103 27.78 4.44 -78.98
C GLY A 103 28.67 3.76 -77.94
N TRP A 104 28.90 4.42 -76.79
CA TRP A 104 29.67 3.86 -75.67
C TRP A 104 28.99 2.64 -75.06
N LEU A 105 27.66 2.63 -74.95
CA LEU A 105 26.91 1.49 -74.44
C LEU A 105 26.97 0.28 -75.38
N ARG A 106 26.94 0.51 -76.70
CA ARG A 106 27.05 -0.53 -77.73
C ARG A 106 28.47 -1.09 -77.81
N ASP A 107 29.49 -0.23 -77.87
CA ASP A 107 30.90 -0.64 -77.91
C ASP A 107 31.32 -1.29 -76.56
N GLY A 108 30.68 -0.91 -75.46
CA GLY A 108 30.86 -1.47 -74.13
C GLY A 108 30.03 -2.73 -73.82
N LEU A 109 29.18 -3.20 -74.74
CA LEU A 109 28.20 -4.26 -74.48
C LEU A 109 28.83 -5.58 -74.00
N ILE A 110 30.04 -5.90 -74.44
CA ILE A 110 30.82 -7.06 -73.96
C ILE A 110 31.09 -6.95 -72.45
N TRP A 111 31.42 -5.76 -71.94
CA TRP A 111 31.64 -5.51 -70.51
C TRP A 111 30.33 -5.58 -69.72
N ILE A 112 29.21 -5.15 -70.31
CA ILE A 112 27.88 -5.27 -69.69
C ILE A 112 27.50 -6.74 -69.50
N VAL A 113 27.67 -7.57 -70.55
CA VAL A 113 27.40 -9.01 -70.50
C VAL A 113 28.37 -9.72 -69.54
N LEU A 114 29.66 -9.37 -69.55
CA LEU A 114 30.65 -9.97 -68.65
C LEU A 114 30.39 -9.64 -67.17
N ALA A 115 30.01 -8.38 -66.86
CA ALA A 115 29.61 -7.99 -65.50
C ALA A 115 28.33 -8.73 -65.05
N LEU A 116 27.33 -8.85 -65.93
CA LEU A 116 26.11 -9.62 -65.64
C LEU A 116 26.42 -11.10 -65.38
N VAL A 117 27.20 -11.77 -66.24
CA VAL A 117 27.57 -13.18 -66.06
C VAL A 117 28.36 -13.38 -64.76
N LEU A 118 29.28 -12.48 -64.43
CA LEU A 118 30.07 -12.54 -63.19
C LEU A 118 29.19 -12.34 -61.95
N CYS A 119 28.31 -11.34 -61.91
CA CYS A 119 27.43 -11.11 -60.77
C CYS A 119 26.36 -12.21 -60.60
N VAL A 120 25.82 -12.76 -61.70
CA VAL A 120 24.91 -13.92 -61.65
C VAL A 120 25.65 -15.19 -61.21
N GLY A 121 26.88 -15.42 -61.69
CA GLY A 121 27.72 -16.52 -61.26
C GLY A 121 28.09 -16.44 -59.77
N ALA A 122 28.44 -15.25 -59.28
CA ALA A 122 28.70 -14.99 -57.87
C ALA A 122 27.43 -15.21 -57.01
N ALA A 123 26.26 -14.79 -57.49
CA ALA A 123 24.98 -15.06 -56.82
C ALA A 123 24.67 -16.56 -56.77
N LEU A 124 24.88 -17.31 -57.84
CA LEU A 124 24.72 -18.78 -57.85
C LEU A 124 25.68 -19.46 -56.88
N ALA A 125 26.96 -19.09 -56.90
CA ALA A 125 27.96 -19.60 -55.96
C ALA A 125 27.59 -19.32 -54.50
N TYR A 126 27.12 -18.09 -54.19
CA TYR A 126 26.61 -17.73 -52.86
C TYR A 126 25.37 -18.55 -52.48
N ALA A 127 24.41 -18.74 -53.40
CA ALA A 127 23.18 -19.50 -53.16
C ALA A 127 23.40 -21.01 -52.94
N MET A 128 24.58 -21.53 -53.27
CA MET A 128 25.03 -22.91 -53.02
C MET A 128 25.99 -23.04 -51.82
N THR A 129 26.65 -21.96 -51.38
CA THR A 129 27.64 -22.00 -50.27
C THR A 129 27.13 -21.40 -48.96
N ALA A 130 26.10 -20.54 -48.99
CA ALA A 130 25.50 -19.97 -47.79
C ALA A 130 24.65 -21.01 -47.04
N THR A 131 24.86 -21.16 -45.72
CA THR A 131 24.14 -22.16 -44.92
C THR A 131 22.63 -21.86 -44.91
N PRO A 132 21.77 -22.89 -45.11
CA PRO A 132 20.34 -22.72 -45.05
C PRO A 132 19.93 -22.41 -43.60
N ARG A 133 18.95 -21.53 -43.44
CA ARG A 133 18.32 -21.26 -42.14
C ARG A 133 16.85 -21.59 -42.25
N TYR A 134 16.34 -22.29 -41.26
CA TYR A 134 14.94 -22.63 -41.08
C TYR A 134 14.44 -21.88 -39.85
N THR A 135 13.48 -20.99 -40.06
CA THR A 135 12.90 -20.15 -39.00
C THR A 135 11.53 -20.66 -38.63
N VAL A 136 11.30 -20.83 -37.32
CA VAL A 136 10.00 -21.16 -36.73
C VAL A 136 9.49 -19.97 -35.92
N TYR A 137 8.17 -19.95 -35.72
CA TYR A 137 7.45 -18.97 -34.93
C TYR A 137 6.60 -19.70 -33.89
N THR A 138 6.55 -19.15 -32.68
CA THR A 138 5.71 -19.61 -31.56
C THR A 138 5.00 -18.39 -30.99
N ASP A 139 3.68 -18.46 -30.86
CA ASP A 139 2.86 -17.36 -30.36
C ASP A 139 2.49 -17.62 -28.91
N ILE A 140 2.86 -16.70 -28.02
CA ILE A 140 2.68 -16.80 -26.57
C ILE A 140 1.84 -15.61 -26.12
N VAL A 141 0.68 -15.82 -25.49
CA VAL A 141 -0.02 -14.74 -24.79
C VAL A 141 0.54 -14.58 -23.39
N VAL A 142 0.86 -13.35 -23.02
CA VAL A 142 1.10 -12.95 -21.64
C VAL A 142 -0.15 -12.23 -21.15
N ASP A 143 -0.87 -12.81 -20.20
CA ASP A 143 -2.11 -12.22 -19.71
C ASP A 143 -1.80 -11.14 -18.66
N PRO A 144 -2.21 -9.87 -18.85
CA PRO A 144 -2.01 -8.78 -17.89
C PRO A 144 -3.04 -8.81 -16.76
N SER A 145 -3.49 -10.00 -16.36
CA SER A 145 -4.36 -10.22 -15.21
C SER A 145 -3.57 -10.03 -13.92
N ASN A 146 -3.34 -8.76 -13.56
CA ASN A 146 -2.84 -8.35 -12.26
C ASN A 146 -3.52 -9.19 -11.17
N LEU A 147 -2.78 -10.08 -10.53
CA LEU A 147 -3.27 -10.81 -9.37
C LEU A 147 -3.35 -9.81 -8.21
N ASN A 148 -4.47 -9.08 -8.12
CA ASN A 148 -4.74 -8.15 -7.02
C ASN A 148 -4.89 -8.96 -5.73
N VAL A 149 -3.76 -9.21 -5.07
CA VAL A 149 -3.68 -9.88 -3.77
C VAL A 149 -4.25 -8.92 -2.72
N VAL A 150 -5.57 -9.03 -2.54
CA VAL A 150 -6.40 -8.19 -1.66
C VAL A 150 -6.55 -6.75 -2.15
N SER A 151 -7.44 -6.54 -3.11
CA SER A 151 -7.99 -5.21 -3.44
C SER A 151 -8.96 -4.76 -2.34
N ASP A 152 -8.41 -4.20 -1.27
CA ASP A 152 -9.15 -3.62 -0.13
C ASP A 152 -8.42 -2.37 0.40
N ASP A 153 -7.66 -1.70 -0.47
CA ASP A 153 -7.01 -0.42 -0.19
C ASP A 153 -7.73 0.66 -1.00
N VAL A 154 -8.29 1.65 -0.31
CA VAL A 154 -9.17 2.70 -0.88
C VAL A 154 -8.41 3.61 -1.87
N PHE A 155 -7.08 3.46 -1.94
CA PHE A 155 -6.17 4.25 -2.76
C PHE A 155 -5.50 3.49 -3.92
N THR A 156 -5.99 2.29 -4.32
CA THR A 156 -5.49 1.65 -5.55
C THR A 156 -5.87 2.46 -6.79
N THR A 157 -4.99 3.38 -7.19
CA THR A 157 -5.06 4.03 -8.51
C THR A 157 -5.03 2.96 -9.58
N ASN A 158 -6.02 3.00 -10.48
CA ASN A 158 -6.14 2.05 -11.59
C ASN A 158 -4.81 2.00 -12.37
N PRO A 159 -4.09 0.85 -12.40
CA PRO A 159 -2.79 0.77 -13.03
C PRO A 159 -2.92 1.15 -14.51
N GLN A 160 -2.30 2.26 -14.90
CA GLN A 160 -2.34 2.77 -16.26
C GLN A 160 -1.84 1.68 -17.22
N ARG A 161 -2.38 1.63 -18.45
CA ARG A 161 -2.04 0.60 -19.45
C ARG A 161 -0.53 0.45 -19.66
N ASP A 162 0.21 1.53 -19.49
CA ASP A 162 1.67 1.58 -19.59
C ASP A 162 2.34 0.62 -18.58
N ALA A 163 1.84 0.52 -17.34
CA ALA A 163 2.35 -0.42 -16.35
C ALA A 163 2.16 -1.89 -16.76
N GLN A 164 1.01 -2.23 -17.36
CA GLN A 164 0.75 -3.56 -17.91
C GLN A 164 1.64 -3.87 -19.12
N LEU A 165 1.92 -2.87 -19.97
CA LEU A 165 2.86 -3.03 -21.09
C LEU A 165 4.31 -3.25 -20.60
N LEU A 166 4.75 -2.51 -19.58
CA LEU A 166 6.05 -2.70 -18.93
C LEU A 166 6.20 -4.10 -18.31
N GLU A 167 5.12 -4.70 -17.79
CA GLU A 167 5.14 -6.07 -17.28
C GLU A 167 5.37 -7.10 -18.40
N VAL A 168 4.67 -6.96 -19.54
CA VAL A 168 4.86 -7.85 -20.70
C VAL A 168 6.26 -7.68 -21.30
N GLU A 169 6.80 -6.46 -21.34
CA GLU A 169 8.17 -6.20 -21.81
C GLU A 169 9.24 -6.73 -20.82
N SER A 170 8.94 -6.74 -19.52
CA SER A 170 9.77 -7.42 -18.51
C SER A 170 9.75 -8.94 -18.68
N LYS A 171 8.57 -9.55 -18.91
CA LYS A 171 8.43 -11.00 -19.19
C LYS A 171 9.10 -11.38 -20.52
N LEU A 172 9.03 -10.53 -21.55
CA LEU A 172 9.76 -10.67 -22.82
C LEU A 172 11.29 -10.69 -22.61
N ARG A 173 11.79 -9.91 -21.64
CA ARG A 173 13.21 -9.91 -21.27
C ARG A 173 13.63 -11.17 -20.49
N ILE A 174 12.71 -11.80 -19.76
CA ILE A 174 12.95 -13.11 -19.11
C ILE A 174 13.05 -14.22 -20.18
N LEU A 175 12.18 -14.23 -21.19
CA LEU A 175 12.22 -15.19 -22.31
C LEU A 175 13.56 -15.20 -23.06
N THR A 176 14.22 -14.04 -23.16
CA THR A 176 15.55 -13.88 -23.77
C THR A 176 16.70 -13.82 -22.75
N SER A 177 16.45 -14.21 -21.50
CA SER A 177 17.44 -14.13 -20.42
C SER A 177 18.48 -15.25 -20.44
N ARG A 178 19.65 -14.98 -19.84
CA ARG A 178 20.73 -15.96 -19.70
C ARG A 178 20.29 -17.24 -18.99
N ASN A 179 19.36 -17.16 -18.04
CA ASN A 179 18.90 -18.31 -17.26
C ASN A 179 18.11 -19.28 -18.15
N VAL A 180 17.11 -18.77 -18.88
CA VAL A 180 16.32 -19.55 -19.86
C VAL A 180 17.25 -20.16 -20.91
N LEU A 181 18.15 -19.36 -21.50
CA LEU A 181 19.05 -19.85 -22.53
C LEU A 181 20.07 -20.89 -22.00
N SER A 182 20.61 -20.74 -20.79
CA SER A 182 21.54 -21.71 -20.17
C SER A 182 20.83 -23.03 -19.83
N ARG A 183 19.58 -22.96 -19.36
CA ARG A 183 18.71 -24.11 -19.13
C ARG A 183 18.52 -24.91 -20.42
N VAL A 184 18.20 -24.23 -21.54
CA VAL A 184 18.08 -24.85 -22.87
C VAL A 184 19.40 -25.45 -23.36
N ILE A 185 20.52 -24.72 -23.23
CA ILE A 185 21.86 -25.20 -23.64
C ILE A 185 22.26 -26.47 -22.88
N THR A 186 21.91 -26.55 -21.60
CA THR A 186 22.17 -27.73 -20.74
C THR A 186 21.25 -28.90 -21.11
N GLN A 187 19.95 -28.64 -21.27
CA GLN A 187 18.94 -29.64 -21.60
C GLN A 187 19.13 -30.26 -22.99
N MET A 188 19.44 -29.42 -23.99
CA MET A 188 19.65 -29.83 -25.39
C MET A 188 21.13 -30.09 -25.73
N ARG A 189 22.04 -29.97 -24.76
CA ARG A 189 23.51 -30.13 -24.91
C ARG A 189 24.13 -29.32 -26.06
N LEU A 190 23.68 -28.08 -26.25
CA LEU A 190 24.16 -27.22 -27.35
C LEU A 190 25.64 -26.83 -27.24
N SER A 191 26.31 -27.13 -26.12
CA SER A 191 27.76 -27.03 -25.91
C SER A 191 28.57 -28.19 -26.54
N GLU A 192 27.89 -29.27 -26.97
CA GLU A 192 28.45 -30.40 -27.73
C GLU A 192 28.14 -30.27 -29.25
N ASP A 193 27.29 -29.32 -29.64
CA ASP A 193 26.70 -29.19 -30.98
C ASP A 193 27.55 -28.31 -31.92
N PRO A 194 28.04 -28.83 -33.08
CA PRO A 194 28.85 -28.07 -34.02
C PRO A 194 28.12 -26.90 -34.68
N GLU A 195 26.78 -26.89 -34.67
CA GLU A 195 25.98 -25.77 -35.20
C GLU A 195 26.09 -24.54 -34.28
N PHE A 196 26.33 -24.73 -32.98
CA PHE A 196 26.39 -23.67 -31.95
C PHE A 196 27.83 -23.40 -31.49
N VAL A 197 28.65 -24.44 -31.35
CA VAL A 197 30.09 -24.34 -31.02
C VAL A 197 30.91 -24.55 -32.28
N LYS A 198 31.07 -23.49 -33.07
CA LYS A 198 31.89 -23.53 -34.30
C LYS A 198 33.35 -23.87 -33.99
N PRO A 199 33.91 -24.99 -34.51
CA PRO A 199 35.31 -25.33 -34.31
C PRO A 199 36.20 -24.40 -35.15
N SER A 200 36.69 -23.32 -34.52
CA SER A 200 37.73 -22.48 -35.11
C SER A 200 38.99 -23.31 -35.35
N ALA A 201 39.65 -23.16 -36.50
CA ALA A 201 40.89 -23.90 -36.79
C ALA A 201 42.00 -23.68 -35.74
N PHE A 202 41.94 -22.57 -34.99
CA PHE A 202 42.87 -22.26 -33.90
C PHE A 202 42.47 -22.90 -32.55
N SER A 203 41.21 -23.35 -32.36
CA SER A 203 40.80 -24.00 -31.11
C SER A 203 41.50 -25.34 -30.92
N SER A 204 41.71 -26.11 -31.99
CA SER A 204 42.45 -27.39 -31.92
C SER A 204 43.86 -27.23 -31.35
N LEU A 205 44.50 -26.07 -31.54
CA LEU A 205 45.81 -25.75 -30.96
C LEU A 205 45.68 -25.28 -29.49
N LYS A 206 44.64 -24.52 -29.14
CA LYS A 206 44.37 -24.11 -27.74
C LYS A 206 43.96 -25.29 -26.85
N ASN A 207 43.18 -26.24 -27.39
CA ASN A 207 42.68 -27.42 -26.67
C ASN A 207 43.78 -28.40 -26.22
N LEU A 208 45.03 -28.22 -26.70
CA LEU A 208 46.21 -28.94 -26.21
C LEU A 208 46.78 -28.35 -24.91
N PHE A 209 46.38 -27.14 -24.52
CA PHE A 209 46.88 -26.41 -23.35
C PHE A 209 45.81 -26.03 -22.32
N SER A 210 44.53 -25.98 -22.71
CA SER A 210 43.40 -25.70 -21.79
C SER A 210 42.92 -26.95 -21.04
N THR A 211 42.38 -26.75 -19.84
CA THR A 211 41.78 -27.85 -19.05
C THR A 211 40.37 -28.19 -19.54
N LYS A 212 39.92 -29.44 -19.33
CA LYS A 212 38.57 -29.89 -19.74
C LYS A 212 37.43 -29.00 -19.19
N ALA A 213 37.58 -28.50 -17.97
CA ALA A 213 36.62 -27.58 -17.35
C ALA A 213 36.61 -26.19 -18.02
N GLU A 214 37.79 -25.62 -18.30
CA GLU A 214 37.93 -24.35 -19.03
C GLU A 214 37.33 -24.44 -20.43
N GLN A 215 37.58 -25.56 -21.13
CA GLN A 215 37.04 -25.80 -22.47
C GLN A 215 35.51 -25.96 -22.45
N GLN A 216 34.93 -26.65 -21.47
CA GLN A 216 33.48 -26.78 -21.36
C GLN A 216 32.78 -25.45 -21.04
N ALA A 217 33.36 -24.62 -20.16
CA ALA A 217 32.87 -23.26 -19.92
C ALA A 217 33.02 -22.35 -21.16
N GLY A 218 34.09 -22.52 -21.94
CA GLY A 218 34.28 -21.84 -23.22
C GLY A 218 33.22 -22.24 -24.27
N ASN A 219 32.90 -23.53 -24.36
CA ASN A 219 31.85 -24.06 -25.23
C ASN A 219 30.45 -23.58 -24.81
N GLU A 220 30.12 -23.59 -23.52
CA GLU A 220 28.83 -23.07 -23.04
C GLU A 220 28.68 -21.58 -23.36
N LEU A 221 29.74 -20.78 -23.17
CA LEU A 221 29.72 -19.36 -23.51
C LEU A 221 29.66 -19.10 -25.03
N ALA A 222 30.19 -20.00 -25.85
CA ALA A 222 30.03 -19.95 -27.31
C ALA A 222 28.58 -20.28 -27.72
N ALA A 223 28.02 -21.37 -27.19
CA ALA A 223 26.62 -21.76 -27.40
C ALA A 223 25.64 -20.70 -26.91
N MET A 224 25.93 -20.03 -25.79
CA MET A 224 25.16 -18.89 -25.26
C MET A 224 25.06 -17.74 -26.26
N ARG A 225 26.19 -17.31 -26.85
CA ARG A 225 26.19 -16.27 -27.89
C ARG A 225 25.40 -16.72 -29.12
N ALA A 226 25.74 -17.90 -29.65
CA ALA A 226 25.10 -18.46 -30.84
C ALA A 226 23.58 -18.64 -30.67
N LEU A 227 23.12 -19.03 -29.48
CA LEU A 227 21.69 -19.12 -29.18
C LEU A 227 21.04 -17.74 -29.02
N SER A 228 21.71 -16.77 -28.38
CA SER A 228 21.20 -15.39 -28.27
C SER A 228 21.10 -14.65 -29.61
N GLU A 229 21.89 -15.04 -30.62
CA GLU A 229 21.77 -14.58 -32.01
C GLU A 229 20.70 -15.35 -32.83
N ARG A 230 20.23 -16.49 -32.30
CA ARG A 230 19.23 -17.38 -32.92
C ARG A 230 17.81 -17.19 -32.41
N VAL A 231 17.64 -16.64 -31.21
CA VAL A 231 16.36 -16.41 -30.55
C VAL A 231 16.04 -14.92 -30.56
N GLU A 232 14.96 -14.55 -31.23
CA GLU A 232 14.41 -13.20 -31.26
C GLU A 232 12.96 -13.26 -30.78
N ALA A 233 12.61 -12.50 -29.75
CA ALA A 233 11.22 -12.38 -29.29
C ALA A 233 10.76 -10.94 -29.40
N ARG A 234 9.56 -10.72 -29.95
CA ARG A 234 8.94 -9.40 -30.11
C ARG A 234 7.47 -9.46 -29.66
N ARG A 235 6.99 -8.40 -29.02
CA ARG A 235 5.56 -8.21 -28.76
C ARG A 235 4.90 -7.64 -30.01
N GLU A 236 3.75 -8.18 -30.40
CA GLU A 236 2.97 -7.67 -31.54
C GLU A 236 2.35 -6.31 -31.20
N GLU A 237 2.24 -5.42 -32.20
CA GLU A 237 1.72 -4.07 -31.97
C GLU A 237 0.28 -4.08 -31.44
N ARG A 238 0.04 -3.27 -30.40
CA ARG A 238 -1.26 -3.13 -29.72
C ARG A 238 -1.84 -4.45 -29.16
N SER A 239 -1.00 -5.46 -28.98
CA SER A 239 -1.36 -6.81 -28.52
C SER A 239 -0.50 -7.26 -27.33
N PHE A 240 -1.03 -8.21 -26.56
CA PHE A 240 -0.31 -8.91 -25.49
C PHE A 240 0.29 -10.25 -25.95
N VAL A 241 0.25 -10.53 -27.26
CA VAL A 241 0.94 -11.67 -27.87
C VAL A 241 2.41 -11.35 -28.10
N VAL A 242 3.27 -12.24 -27.63
CA VAL A 242 4.69 -12.30 -27.94
C VAL A 242 4.90 -13.35 -29.03
N VAL A 243 5.45 -12.93 -30.16
CA VAL A 243 5.92 -13.83 -31.21
C VAL A 243 7.39 -14.13 -30.94
N MET A 244 7.67 -15.38 -30.57
CA MET A 244 9.04 -15.88 -30.47
C MET A 244 9.46 -16.50 -31.80
N LYS A 245 10.58 -16.03 -32.34
CA LYS A 245 11.18 -16.43 -33.60
C LYS A 245 12.52 -17.10 -33.32
N VAL A 246 12.66 -18.35 -33.74
CA VAL A 246 13.88 -19.16 -33.52
C VAL A 246 14.37 -19.68 -34.87
N TRP A 247 15.69 -19.74 -35.08
CA TRP A 247 16.25 -20.35 -36.31
C TRP A 247 17.41 -21.32 -36.05
N SER A 248 17.46 -22.37 -36.87
CA SER A 248 18.52 -23.40 -36.90
C SER A 248 18.79 -23.80 -38.36
N GLU A 249 19.89 -24.50 -38.60
CA GLU A 249 20.25 -25.08 -39.90
C GLU A 249 19.42 -26.34 -40.25
N GLU A 250 18.66 -26.89 -39.30
CA GLU A 250 17.71 -28.00 -39.51
C GLU A 250 16.25 -27.62 -39.14
N PRO A 251 15.24 -28.01 -39.95
CA PRO A 251 13.85 -27.60 -39.72
C PRO A 251 13.18 -28.29 -38.52
N ALA A 252 13.53 -29.54 -38.22
CA ALA A 252 13.03 -30.25 -37.03
C ALA A 252 13.66 -29.70 -35.74
N LYS A 253 14.98 -29.49 -35.77
CA LYS A 253 15.77 -28.93 -34.68
C LYS A 253 15.31 -27.53 -34.29
N ALA A 254 14.92 -26.70 -35.27
CA ALA A 254 14.31 -25.39 -35.02
C ALA A 254 13.01 -25.49 -34.17
N VAL A 255 12.14 -26.47 -34.45
CA VAL A 255 10.92 -26.73 -33.66
C VAL A 255 11.28 -27.16 -32.24
N THR A 256 12.12 -28.19 -32.09
CA THR A 256 12.50 -28.71 -30.76
C THR A 256 13.21 -27.66 -29.91
N LEU A 257 14.04 -26.81 -30.51
CA LEU A 257 14.69 -25.69 -29.84
C LEU A 257 13.66 -24.65 -29.37
N SER A 258 12.64 -24.37 -30.17
CA SER A 258 11.56 -23.46 -29.81
C SER A 258 10.72 -23.99 -28.65
N ASP A 259 10.26 -25.25 -28.70
CA ASP A 259 9.54 -25.89 -27.58
C ASP A 259 10.40 -25.95 -26.30
N ALA A 260 11.72 -26.19 -26.41
CA ALA A 260 12.63 -26.19 -25.27
C ALA A 260 12.76 -24.80 -24.62
N ILE A 261 12.82 -23.72 -25.42
CA ILE A 261 12.86 -22.34 -24.90
C ILE A 261 11.55 -21.99 -24.19
N VAL A 262 10.40 -22.41 -24.73
CA VAL A 262 9.09 -22.22 -24.08
C VAL A 262 9.06 -22.91 -22.72
N ALA A 263 9.38 -24.20 -22.66
CA ALA A 263 9.36 -24.96 -21.40
C ALA A 263 10.37 -24.40 -20.37
N ALA A 264 11.54 -23.95 -20.83
CA ALA A 264 12.53 -23.29 -19.98
C ALA A 264 12.05 -21.92 -19.45
N PHE A 265 11.27 -21.17 -20.25
CA PHE A 265 10.68 -19.90 -19.86
C PHE A 265 9.52 -20.07 -18.86
N GLU A 266 8.61 -21.02 -19.12
CA GLU A 266 7.53 -21.38 -18.18
C GLU A 266 8.10 -21.80 -16.82
N GLN A 267 9.17 -22.64 -16.81
CA GLN A 267 9.84 -23.03 -15.57
C GLN A 267 10.55 -21.86 -14.86
N GLU A 268 11.18 -20.95 -15.60
CA GLU A 268 11.85 -19.77 -15.02
C GLU A 268 10.84 -18.79 -14.41
N LEU A 269 9.68 -18.60 -15.06
CA LEU A 269 8.58 -17.80 -14.52
C LEU A 269 8.02 -18.41 -13.23
N PHE A 270 7.75 -19.72 -13.22
CA PHE A 270 7.28 -20.42 -12.03
C PHE A 270 8.28 -20.30 -10.87
N GLN A 271 9.58 -20.52 -11.14
CA GLN A 271 10.63 -20.39 -10.13
C GLN A 271 10.74 -18.96 -9.58
N SER A 272 10.74 -17.95 -10.45
CA SER A 272 10.81 -16.53 -10.07
C SER A 272 9.57 -16.08 -9.28
N ALA A 273 8.39 -16.58 -9.63
CA ALA A 273 7.16 -16.38 -8.88
C ALA A 273 7.23 -17.03 -7.49
N ALA A 274 7.68 -18.29 -7.41
CA ALA A 274 7.83 -19.03 -6.14
C ALA A 274 8.86 -18.38 -5.20
N GLU A 275 10.01 -17.93 -5.71
CA GLU A 275 11.03 -17.20 -4.93
C GLU A 275 10.53 -15.83 -4.45
N SER A 276 9.69 -15.16 -5.24
CA SER A 276 9.09 -13.87 -4.87
C SER A 276 7.99 -14.06 -3.83
N ALA A 277 7.12 -15.06 -4.02
CA ALA A 277 6.11 -15.48 -3.05
C ALA A 277 6.74 -15.94 -1.72
N GLY A 278 7.85 -16.67 -1.77
CA GLY A 278 8.61 -17.10 -0.59
C GLY A 278 9.22 -15.92 0.19
N ARG A 279 9.79 -14.92 -0.49
CA ARG A 279 10.27 -13.68 0.15
C ARG A 279 9.14 -12.88 0.80
N VAL A 280 7.96 -12.81 0.17
CA VAL A 280 6.77 -12.15 0.74
C VAL A 280 6.22 -12.95 1.94
N ALA A 281 6.19 -14.28 1.86
CA ALA A 281 5.80 -15.12 2.99
C ALA A 281 6.78 -14.97 4.18
N GLN A 282 8.08 -14.88 3.93
CA GLN A 282 9.09 -14.66 4.97
C GLN A 282 8.93 -13.30 5.65
N SER A 283 8.71 -12.21 4.91
CA SER A 283 8.49 -10.89 5.51
C SER A 283 7.14 -10.79 6.23
N LEU A 284 6.10 -11.44 5.72
CA LEU A 284 4.79 -11.53 6.37
C LEU A 284 4.86 -12.33 7.69
N ASN A 285 5.58 -13.45 7.72
CA ASN A 285 5.81 -14.22 8.94
C ASN A 285 6.60 -13.41 9.99
N ALA A 286 7.66 -12.71 9.58
CA ALA A 286 8.40 -11.82 10.48
C ALA A 286 7.52 -10.69 11.06
N ARG A 287 6.60 -10.14 10.25
CA ARG A 287 5.62 -9.14 10.70
C ARG A 287 4.55 -9.74 11.63
N LEU A 288 4.12 -10.98 11.40
CA LEU A 288 3.21 -11.68 12.31
C LEU A 288 3.86 -11.99 13.66
N ASP A 289 5.15 -12.33 13.68
CA ASP A 289 5.91 -12.52 14.92
C ASP A 289 6.09 -11.21 15.70
N GLU A 290 6.37 -10.10 15.02
CA GLU A 290 6.39 -8.76 15.62
C GLU A 290 5.02 -8.39 16.23
N LEU A 291 3.94 -8.55 15.47
CA LEU A 291 2.58 -8.28 15.94
C LEU A 291 2.20 -9.18 17.13
N ARG A 292 2.52 -10.48 17.08
CA ARG A 292 2.33 -11.44 18.17
C ARG A 292 3.09 -11.05 19.44
N HIS A 293 4.32 -10.54 19.30
CA HIS A 293 5.10 -10.02 20.41
C HIS A 293 4.43 -8.79 21.02
N ASN A 294 4.03 -7.82 20.20
CA ASN A 294 3.37 -6.59 20.64
C ASN A 294 2.04 -6.85 21.37
N VAL A 295 1.26 -7.85 20.92
CA VAL A 295 0.06 -8.34 21.64
C VAL A 295 0.45 -8.90 23.00
N THR A 296 1.37 -9.87 23.02
CA THR A 296 1.83 -10.55 24.25
C THR A 296 2.41 -9.57 25.28
N GLU A 297 3.06 -8.50 24.83
CA GLU A 297 3.56 -7.41 25.68
C GLU A 297 2.40 -6.58 26.25
N SER A 298 1.45 -6.14 25.41
CA SER A 298 0.30 -5.34 25.86
C SER A 298 -0.63 -6.11 26.82
N GLU A 299 -0.88 -7.39 26.59
CA GLU A 299 -1.63 -8.27 27.50
C GLU A 299 -0.89 -8.45 28.83
N ARG A 300 0.44 -8.65 28.81
CA ARG A 300 1.25 -8.67 30.03
C ARG A 300 1.19 -7.33 30.75
N ALA A 301 1.19 -6.20 30.05
CA ALA A 301 1.09 -4.87 30.65
C ALA A 301 -0.26 -4.67 31.38
N VAL A 302 -1.37 -5.10 30.77
CA VAL A 302 -2.70 -5.14 31.42
C VAL A 302 -2.67 -6.00 32.70
N GLU A 303 -2.14 -7.22 32.63
CA GLU A 303 -2.08 -8.15 33.76
C GLU A 303 -1.15 -7.68 34.88
N ASP A 304 0.03 -7.15 34.56
CA ASP A 304 0.97 -6.60 35.53
C ASP A 304 0.45 -5.29 36.14
N PHE A 305 -0.27 -4.45 35.38
CA PHE A 305 -0.90 -3.24 35.91
C PHE A 305 -2.05 -3.58 36.87
N ARG A 306 -2.92 -4.54 36.48
CA ARG A 306 -4.02 -5.02 37.34
C ARG A 306 -3.48 -5.61 38.66
N ARG A 307 -2.37 -6.36 38.59
CA ARG A 307 -1.72 -6.94 39.77
C ARG A 307 -1.03 -5.89 40.66
N LYS A 308 -0.32 -4.92 40.07
CA LYS A 308 0.41 -3.86 40.81
C LYS A 308 -0.55 -2.92 41.57
N ASN A 309 -1.68 -2.58 40.97
CA ASN A 309 -2.68 -1.68 41.56
C ASN A 309 -3.78 -2.42 42.35
N GLY A 310 -3.64 -3.73 42.57
CA GLY A 310 -4.61 -4.50 43.37
C GLY A 310 -6.03 -4.56 42.82
N LEU A 311 -6.24 -4.24 41.54
CA LEU A 311 -7.56 -4.09 40.90
C LEU A 311 -8.26 -5.45 40.72
N GLN A 312 -8.77 -5.99 41.82
CA GLN A 312 -9.55 -7.21 41.89
C GLN A 312 -11.03 -6.88 41.75
N SER A 313 -11.63 -7.36 40.66
CA SER A 313 -13.08 -7.34 40.47
C SER A 313 -13.71 -8.60 41.06
N THR A 314 -14.83 -8.43 41.76
CA THR A 314 -15.80 -9.50 42.02
C THR A 314 -16.37 -10.03 40.69
N ASN A 315 -16.94 -11.24 40.69
CA ASN A 315 -17.55 -11.87 39.50
C ASN A 315 -18.54 -10.95 38.75
N ASP A 316 -19.23 -10.05 39.45
CA ASP A 316 -20.19 -9.09 38.90
C ASP A 316 -19.53 -7.84 38.26
N GLY A 317 -18.20 -7.84 38.11
CA GLY A 317 -17.43 -6.76 37.46
C GLY A 317 -17.19 -5.51 38.31
N GLN A 318 -17.63 -5.50 39.57
CA GLN A 318 -17.38 -4.41 40.52
C GLN A 318 -16.08 -4.63 41.30
N LEU A 319 -15.35 -3.54 41.59
CA LEU A 319 -14.18 -3.55 42.48
C LEU A 319 -14.58 -3.82 43.94
N VAL A 320 -13.76 -4.58 44.66
CA VAL A 320 -13.99 -4.93 46.08
C VAL A 320 -14.05 -3.68 46.98
N SER A 321 -13.24 -2.65 46.72
CA SER A 321 -13.22 -1.38 47.47
C SER A 321 -14.53 -0.56 47.33
N ASN A 322 -15.17 -0.59 46.16
CA ASN A 322 -16.51 -0.01 45.98
C ASN A 322 -17.56 -0.76 46.82
N GLN A 323 -17.47 -2.09 46.91
CA GLN A 323 -18.37 -2.90 47.73
C GLN A 323 -18.15 -2.64 49.23
N LEU A 324 -16.89 -2.58 49.68
CA LEU A 324 -16.52 -2.24 51.06
C LEU A 324 -16.94 -0.82 51.45
N SER A 325 -16.80 0.16 50.55
CA SER A 325 -17.25 1.54 50.78
C SER A 325 -18.76 1.65 50.99
N ASN A 326 -19.58 0.88 50.25
CA ASN A 326 -21.03 0.88 50.42
C ASN A 326 -21.46 0.27 51.77
N GLU A 327 -20.77 -0.80 52.20
CA GLU A 327 -20.96 -1.40 53.52
C GLU A 327 -20.54 -0.42 54.64
N LEU A 328 -19.37 0.21 54.54
CA LEU A 328 -18.90 1.21 55.51
C LEU A 328 -19.82 2.43 55.59
N ASN A 329 -20.36 2.93 54.47
CA ASN A 329 -21.37 3.99 54.48
C ASN A 329 -22.62 3.57 55.27
N THR A 330 -23.08 2.33 55.10
CA THR A 330 -24.24 1.78 55.82
C THR A 330 -23.96 1.71 57.33
N GLN A 331 -22.78 1.23 57.72
CA GLN A 331 -22.35 1.17 59.12
C GLN A 331 -22.16 2.57 59.75
N VAL A 332 -21.68 3.56 58.98
CA VAL A 332 -21.58 4.96 59.44
C VAL A 332 -22.96 5.57 59.69
N LEU A 333 -23.96 5.28 58.85
CA LEU A 333 -25.34 5.77 59.03
C LEU A 333 -26.01 5.12 60.26
N ASP A 334 -25.84 3.82 60.48
CA ASP A 334 -26.31 3.12 61.68
C ASP A 334 -25.64 3.68 62.95
N ALA A 335 -24.31 3.81 62.98
CA ALA A 335 -23.59 4.42 64.10
C ALA A 335 -24.00 5.89 64.34
N GLN A 336 -24.28 6.66 63.27
CA GLN A 336 -24.82 8.01 63.40
C GLN A 336 -26.21 8.00 64.05
N GLN A 337 -27.09 7.07 63.66
CA GLN A 337 -28.41 6.94 64.26
C GLN A 337 -28.32 6.56 65.75
N ARG A 338 -27.44 5.64 66.13
CA ARG A 338 -27.21 5.25 67.54
C ARG A 338 -26.69 6.42 68.38
N PHE A 339 -25.71 7.16 67.86
CA PHE A 339 -25.21 8.38 68.51
C PHE A 339 -26.33 9.43 68.69
N ILE A 340 -27.14 9.69 67.66
CA ILE A 340 -28.28 10.63 67.76
C ILE A 340 -29.29 10.17 68.83
N GLN A 341 -29.59 8.86 68.93
CA GLN A 341 -30.47 8.31 69.96
C GLN A 341 -29.89 8.49 71.37
N ALA A 342 -28.59 8.22 71.56
CA ALA A 342 -27.91 8.38 72.84
C ALA A 342 -27.80 9.85 73.29
N ASP A 343 -27.40 10.75 72.38
CA ASP A 343 -27.35 12.20 72.59
C ASP A 343 -28.73 12.79 72.93
N THR A 344 -29.78 12.38 72.18
CA THR A 344 -31.16 12.79 72.46
C THR A 344 -31.60 12.34 73.85
N ARG A 345 -31.34 11.08 74.24
CA ARG A 345 -31.67 10.54 75.56
C ARG A 345 -30.94 11.27 76.68
N TYR A 346 -29.63 11.52 76.52
CA TYR A 346 -28.83 12.27 77.48
C TYR A 346 -29.35 13.70 77.67
N ARG A 347 -29.69 14.41 76.58
CA ARG A 347 -30.27 15.77 76.65
C ARG A 347 -31.63 15.76 77.36
N GLN A 348 -32.53 14.83 77.02
CA GLN A 348 -33.84 14.72 77.67
C GLN A 348 -33.72 14.47 79.19
N MET A 349 -32.78 13.61 79.62
CA MET A 349 -32.47 13.38 81.03
C MET A 349 -31.89 14.64 81.70
N ASN A 350 -30.93 15.31 81.08
CA ASN A 350 -30.33 16.55 81.59
C ASN A 350 -31.40 17.65 81.78
N ASP A 351 -32.30 17.81 80.82
CA ASP A 351 -33.37 18.81 80.85
C ASP A 351 -34.44 18.45 81.90
N ALA A 352 -34.70 17.17 82.13
CA ALA A 352 -35.55 16.71 83.22
C ALA A 352 -34.93 16.94 84.61
N ILE A 353 -33.60 16.81 84.75
CA ILE A 353 -32.87 17.11 86.01
C ILE A 353 -32.84 18.61 86.28
N THR A 354 -32.48 19.45 85.30
CA THR A 354 -32.41 20.91 85.47
C THR A 354 -33.78 21.54 85.75
N GLN A 355 -34.87 20.93 85.26
CA GLN A 355 -36.25 21.34 85.55
C GLN A 355 -36.84 20.70 86.82
N GLY A 356 -36.06 19.92 87.58
CA GLY A 356 -36.52 19.27 88.82
C GLY A 356 -37.58 18.17 88.63
N ARG A 357 -37.76 17.64 87.41
CA ARG A 357 -38.80 16.67 87.05
C ARG A 357 -38.41 15.20 87.27
N THR A 358 -37.29 14.92 87.94
CA THR A 358 -36.73 13.57 88.16
C THR A 358 -37.75 12.57 88.71
N ALA A 359 -38.64 13.00 89.62
CA ALA A 359 -39.68 12.15 90.19
C ALA A 359 -40.67 11.60 89.15
N SER A 360 -41.01 12.40 88.13
CA SER A 360 -42.10 12.11 87.17
C SER A 360 -41.63 11.83 85.74
N ALA A 361 -40.35 12.03 85.44
CA ALA A 361 -39.76 11.88 84.11
C ALA A 361 -39.57 10.39 83.73
N SER A 362 -40.28 9.94 82.70
CA SER A 362 -40.25 8.57 82.16
C SER A 362 -38.86 8.10 81.75
N GLU A 363 -37.96 9.02 81.45
CA GLU A 363 -36.65 8.76 80.84
C GLU A 363 -35.70 8.04 81.82
N PHE A 364 -35.92 8.21 83.13
CA PHE A 364 -35.18 7.55 84.20
C PHE A 364 -35.80 6.19 84.55
N GLU A 365 -35.40 5.16 83.81
CA GLU A 365 -35.74 3.77 84.11
C GLU A 365 -34.55 3.05 84.75
N SER A 366 -34.67 2.71 86.04
CA SER A 366 -33.82 1.73 86.73
C SER A 366 -34.66 1.01 87.78
N VAL A 367 -34.30 -0.23 88.15
CA VAL A 367 -35.03 -0.97 89.20
C VAL A 367 -35.03 -0.20 90.53
N ASN A 368 -33.93 0.48 90.85
CA ASN A 368 -33.85 1.35 92.02
C ASN A 368 -34.79 2.55 91.90
N MET A 369 -34.84 3.22 90.74
CA MET A 369 -35.72 4.37 90.51
C MET A 369 -37.20 3.97 90.63
N THR A 370 -37.59 2.79 90.12
CA THR A 370 -38.94 2.24 90.30
C THR A 370 -39.26 2.02 91.78
N ASN A 371 -38.37 1.36 92.52
CA ASN A 371 -38.54 1.12 93.96
C ASN A 371 -38.63 2.44 94.77
N LEU A 372 -37.80 3.44 94.43
CA LEU A 372 -37.84 4.77 95.06
C LEU A 372 -39.14 5.52 94.73
N ARG A 373 -39.63 5.45 93.48
CA ARG A 373 -40.93 6.01 93.07
C ARG A 373 -42.10 5.37 93.80
N GLU A 374 -42.07 4.05 93.99
CA GLU A 374 -43.11 3.34 94.76
C GLU A 374 -43.12 3.81 96.22
N GLN A 375 -41.95 3.83 96.88
CA GLN A 375 -41.80 4.33 98.26
C GLN A 375 -42.25 5.79 98.40
N TYR A 376 -41.87 6.66 97.44
CA TYR A 376 -42.28 8.06 97.40
C TYR A 376 -43.80 8.21 97.27
N ASN A 377 -44.44 7.45 96.36
CA ASN A 377 -45.88 7.50 96.15
C ASN A 377 -46.66 7.00 97.38
N VAL A 378 -46.21 5.92 98.01
CA VAL A 378 -46.80 5.41 99.27
C VAL A 378 -46.66 6.44 100.39
N LEU A 379 -45.48 7.03 100.58
CA LEU A 379 -45.26 8.05 101.61
C LEU A 379 -46.06 9.32 101.34
N GLN A 380 -46.17 9.78 100.09
CA GLN A 380 -46.98 10.95 99.74
C GLN A 380 -48.48 10.71 100.01
N GLN A 381 -48.99 9.49 99.76
CA GLN A 381 -50.37 9.12 100.13
C GLN A 381 -50.57 9.13 101.66
N GLN A 382 -49.58 8.65 102.43
CA GLN A 382 -49.62 8.72 103.90
C GLN A 382 -49.54 10.16 104.42
N ILE A 383 -48.74 11.04 103.80
CA ILE A 383 -48.71 12.47 104.12
C ILE A 383 -50.09 13.10 103.83
N ALA A 384 -50.71 12.80 102.69
CA ALA A 384 -52.02 13.31 102.30
C ALA A 384 -53.19 12.75 103.13
N SER A 385 -53.04 11.62 103.83
CA SER A 385 -53.98 11.19 104.87
C SER A 385 -53.70 11.89 106.20
N MET A 386 -52.45 11.96 106.63
CA MET A 386 -52.03 12.65 107.87
C MET A 386 -52.41 14.14 107.88
N GLN A 387 -52.28 14.86 106.76
CA GLN A 387 -52.67 16.27 106.63
C GLN A 387 -54.18 16.52 106.82
N ARG A 388 -55.03 15.51 106.64
CA ARG A 388 -56.49 15.63 106.88
C ARG A 388 -56.88 15.38 108.34
N THR A 389 -55.96 14.87 109.17
CA THR A 389 -56.22 14.49 110.57
C THR A 389 -55.35 15.27 111.56
N TYR A 390 -54.18 15.75 111.15
CA TYR A 390 -53.22 16.44 112.01
C TYR A 390 -52.91 17.84 111.47
N GLY A 391 -52.86 18.83 112.36
CA GLY A 391 -52.44 20.19 112.04
C GLY A 391 -50.97 20.28 111.59
N GLU A 392 -50.62 21.32 110.83
CA GLU A 392 -49.39 21.39 110.03
C GLU A 392 -48.07 21.22 110.79
N ARG A 393 -48.06 21.48 112.10
CA ARG A 393 -46.87 21.44 112.98
C ARG A 393 -46.77 20.14 113.80
N HIS A 394 -47.63 19.15 113.56
CA HIS A 394 -47.65 17.90 114.32
C HIS A 394 -46.37 17.07 114.06
N PRO A 395 -45.67 16.54 115.09
CA PRO A 395 -44.36 15.90 114.92
C PRO A 395 -44.32 14.77 113.89
N ARG A 396 -45.35 13.91 113.82
CA ARG A 396 -45.42 12.83 112.81
C ARG A 396 -45.43 13.36 111.37
N LEU A 397 -46.08 14.50 111.13
CA LEU A 397 -46.13 15.13 109.81
C LEU A 397 -44.82 15.84 109.46
N VAL A 398 -44.07 16.34 110.44
CA VAL A 398 -42.72 16.89 110.25
C VAL A 398 -41.75 15.77 109.87
N ASN A 399 -41.77 14.64 110.59
CA ASN A 399 -40.92 13.49 110.29
C ASN A 399 -41.20 12.93 108.88
N ALA A 400 -42.48 12.68 108.54
CA ALA A 400 -42.84 12.18 107.21
C ALA A 400 -42.44 13.14 106.07
N ARG A 401 -42.53 14.47 106.28
CA ARG A 401 -42.01 15.47 105.32
C ARG A 401 -40.48 15.37 105.18
N SER A 402 -39.75 15.10 106.27
CA SER A 402 -38.29 14.92 106.23
C SER A 402 -37.89 13.60 105.54
N GLU A 403 -38.62 12.51 105.79
CA GLU A 403 -38.45 11.24 105.09
C GLU A 403 -38.70 11.39 103.58
N ARG A 404 -39.70 12.20 103.20
CA ARG A 404 -39.97 12.52 101.80
C ARG A 404 -38.84 13.33 101.16
N ALA A 405 -38.28 14.33 101.86
CA ALA A 405 -37.13 15.09 101.38
C ALA A 405 -35.88 14.21 101.20
N ASN A 406 -35.68 13.23 102.09
CA ASN A 406 -34.61 12.24 101.96
C ASN A 406 -34.80 11.34 100.73
N LEU A 407 -36.04 10.90 100.44
CA LEU A 407 -36.38 10.17 99.21
C LEU A 407 -36.21 11.03 97.96
N GLU A 408 -36.63 12.30 97.98
CA GLU A 408 -36.44 13.26 96.88
C GLU A 408 -34.95 13.44 96.55
N SER A 409 -34.08 13.50 97.56
CA SER A 409 -32.62 13.55 97.39
C SER A 409 -32.05 12.24 96.84
N ALA A 410 -32.45 11.08 97.39
CA ALA A 410 -32.04 9.77 96.90
C ALA A 410 -32.46 9.52 95.43
N MET A 411 -33.63 10.03 95.03
CA MET A 411 -34.10 10.01 93.63
C MET A 411 -33.32 10.97 92.74
N ALA A 412 -32.91 12.15 93.23
CA ALA A 412 -32.04 13.05 92.49
C ALA A 412 -30.64 12.44 92.26
N ASP A 413 -30.08 11.75 93.25
CA ASP A 413 -28.78 11.09 93.14
C ASP A 413 -28.83 9.80 92.30
N GLU A 414 -29.95 9.07 92.31
CA GLU A 414 -30.18 7.99 91.34
C GLU A 414 -30.35 8.53 89.90
N ALA A 415 -31.08 9.63 89.71
CA ALA A 415 -31.21 10.28 88.41
C ALA A 415 -29.86 10.78 87.86
N ARG A 416 -28.98 11.32 88.73
CA ARG A 416 -27.59 11.67 88.38
C ARG A 416 -26.79 10.44 87.93
N ARG A 417 -26.83 9.33 88.68
CA ARG A 417 -26.14 8.08 88.29
C ARG A 417 -26.66 7.49 86.98
N ILE A 418 -27.94 7.67 86.66
CA ILE A 418 -28.51 7.30 85.36
C ILE A 418 -28.02 8.26 84.26
N LEU A 419 -27.96 9.57 84.52
CA LEU A 419 -27.43 10.57 83.58
C LEU A 419 -25.95 10.33 83.26
N ASP A 420 -25.11 10.07 84.27
CA ASP A 420 -23.69 9.76 84.09
C ASP A 420 -23.49 8.51 83.22
N ARG A 421 -24.36 7.50 83.38
CA ARG A 421 -24.38 6.31 82.53
C ARG A 421 -24.80 6.64 81.10
N ALA A 422 -25.88 7.39 80.92
CA ALA A 422 -26.34 7.82 79.59
C ALA A 422 -25.29 8.69 78.87
N LYS A 423 -24.52 9.49 79.61
CA LYS A 423 -23.37 10.22 79.09
C LYS A 423 -22.26 9.28 78.64
N ALA A 424 -21.86 8.32 79.48
CA ALA A 424 -20.83 7.33 79.13
C ALA A 424 -21.25 6.40 77.97
N ASP A 425 -22.56 6.22 77.75
CA ASP A 425 -23.12 5.55 76.58
C ASP A 425 -23.05 6.46 75.34
N MET A 426 -23.43 7.74 75.45
CA MET A 426 -23.30 8.74 74.38
C MET A 426 -21.83 8.94 73.93
N ASP A 427 -20.91 9.11 74.88
CA ASP A 427 -19.47 9.26 74.62
C ASP A 427 -18.91 8.03 73.87
N ARG A 428 -19.44 6.83 74.14
CA ARG A 428 -19.08 5.59 73.44
C ARG A 428 -19.60 5.54 72.01
N GLU A 429 -20.87 5.86 71.79
CA GLU A 429 -21.43 5.92 70.43
C GLU A 429 -20.78 7.04 69.59
N GLN A 430 -20.38 8.15 70.21
CA GLN A 430 -19.61 9.21 69.54
C GLN A 430 -18.22 8.72 69.10
N GLN A 431 -17.53 7.94 69.94
CA GLN A 431 -16.25 7.29 69.59
C GLN A 431 -16.43 6.25 68.47
N ALA A 432 -17.49 5.44 68.52
CA ALA A 432 -17.81 4.48 67.46
C ALA A 432 -18.10 5.17 66.11
N PHE A 433 -18.98 6.18 66.10
CA PHE A 433 -19.32 6.96 64.91
C PHE A 433 -18.09 7.68 64.32
N SER A 434 -17.27 8.33 65.15
CA SER A 434 -16.07 9.03 64.66
C SER A 434 -15.00 8.07 64.12
N ALA A 435 -14.80 6.90 64.74
CA ALA A 435 -13.89 5.87 64.24
C ALA A 435 -14.36 5.23 62.93
N LEU A 436 -15.67 4.95 62.77
CA LEU A 436 -16.24 4.46 61.52
C LEU A 436 -16.18 5.53 60.42
N ARG A 437 -16.47 6.79 60.75
CA ARG A 437 -16.38 7.92 59.81
C ARG A 437 -14.96 8.17 59.31
N ALA A 438 -13.94 8.00 60.17
CA ALA A 438 -12.54 8.05 59.75
C ALA A 438 -12.25 6.95 58.71
N LYS A 439 -12.52 5.68 59.04
CA LYS A 439 -12.33 4.54 58.12
C LYS A 439 -13.05 4.70 56.79
N ALA A 440 -14.29 5.20 56.79
CA ALA A 440 -15.05 5.47 55.58
C ALA A 440 -14.49 6.64 54.75
N SER A 441 -13.80 7.61 55.38
CA SER A 441 -13.07 8.67 54.68
C SER A 441 -11.77 8.17 54.07
N ASP A 442 -11.04 7.30 54.78
CA ASP A 442 -9.80 6.68 54.32
C ASP A 442 -10.08 5.75 53.12
N GLU A 443 -11.06 4.85 53.25
CA GLU A 443 -11.46 3.93 52.17
C GLU A 443 -12.04 4.68 50.96
N LYS A 444 -12.71 5.81 51.17
CA LYS A 444 -13.13 6.68 50.07
C LYS A 444 -11.95 7.26 49.29
N SER A 445 -10.80 7.49 49.94
CA SER A 445 -9.57 7.89 49.23
C SER A 445 -9.02 6.73 48.39
N ASN A 446 -9.02 5.50 48.92
CA ASN A 446 -8.62 4.29 48.19
C ASN A 446 -9.50 4.09 46.94
N VAL A 447 -10.81 4.24 47.08
CA VAL A 447 -11.76 4.17 45.95
C VAL A 447 -11.49 5.24 44.88
N PHE A 448 -10.99 6.43 45.23
CA PHE A 448 -10.62 7.41 44.19
C PHE A 448 -9.36 6.97 43.42
N SER A 449 -8.31 6.48 44.08
CA SER A 449 -7.12 5.95 43.40
C SER A 449 -7.44 4.69 42.58
N ASP A 450 -8.29 3.80 43.08
CA ASP A 450 -8.72 2.60 42.37
C ASP A 450 -9.50 2.95 41.10
N ASN A 451 -10.40 3.94 41.16
CA ASN A 451 -11.14 4.39 39.98
C ASN A 451 -10.23 5.09 38.95
N GLU A 452 -9.20 5.83 39.38
CA GLU A 452 -8.20 6.40 38.46
C GLU A 452 -7.39 5.28 37.78
N ALA A 453 -6.90 4.31 38.55
CA ALA A 453 -6.22 3.14 38.02
C ALA A 453 -7.14 2.29 37.11
N GLN A 454 -8.44 2.21 37.39
CA GLN A 454 -9.42 1.54 36.54
C GLN A 454 -9.58 2.23 35.16
N VAL A 455 -9.40 3.56 35.07
CA VAL A 455 -9.37 4.27 33.79
C VAL A 455 -8.09 3.92 33.02
N GLN A 456 -6.92 3.98 33.68
CA GLN A 456 -5.64 3.61 33.06
C GLN A 456 -5.64 2.14 32.58
N LEU A 457 -6.19 1.23 33.36
CA LEU A 457 -6.37 -0.19 32.99
C LEU A 457 -7.26 -0.34 31.74
N ARG A 458 -8.37 0.41 31.64
CA ARG A 458 -9.24 0.38 30.45
C ARG A 458 -8.55 0.88 29.19
N ASP A 459 -7.61 1.82 29.29
CA ASP A 459 -6.85 2.30 28.14
C ASP A 459 -5.73 1.32 27.74
N LEU A 460 -5.11 0.62 28.69
CA LEU A 460 -4.25 -0.54 28.40
C LEU A 460 -5.02 -1.70 27.75
N GLU A 461 -6.24 -1.99 28.22
CA GLU A 461 -7.13 -2.98 27.58
C GLU A 461 -7.52 -2.59 26.15
N ARG A 462 -7.70 -1.29 25.87
CA ARG A 462 -8.00 -0.77 24.53
C ARG A 462 -6.81 -0.94 23.59
N ASP A 463 -5.60 -0.60 24.04
CA ASP A 463 -4.36 -0.82 23.28
C ASP A 463 -4.13 -2.31 22.98
N ALA A 464 -4.30 -3.18 23.98
CA ALA A 464 -4.18 -4.63 23.81
C ALA A 464 -5.20 -5.18 22.79
N ARG A 465 -6.48 -4.79 22.89
CA ARG A 465 -7.52 -5.19 21.93
C ARG A 465 -7.27 -4.65 20.52
N ALA A 466 -6.74 -3.43 20.38
CA ALA A 466 -6.39 -2.85 19.08
C ALA A 466 -5.23 -3.63 18.43
N LYS A 467 -4.18 -3.95 19.20
CA LYS A 467 -3.06 -4.79 18.74
C LYS A 467 -3.52 -6.20 18.35
N ALA A 468 -4.40 -6.81 19.15
CA ALA A 468 -4.96 -8.13 18.87
C ALA A 468 -5.77 -8.15 17.56
N ALA A 469 -6.68 -7.20 17.36
CA ALA A 469 -7.48 -7.09 16.13
C ALA A 469 -6.61 -6.88 14.87
N ILE A 470 -5.51 -6.12 14.98
CA ILE A 470 -4.53 -5.96 13.89
C ILE A 470 -3.82 -7.30 13.62
N TYR A 471 -3.35 -8.00 14.65
CA TYR A 471 -2.72 -9.32 14.51
C TYR A 471 -3.65 -10.35 13.86
N GLU A 472 -4.90 -10.47 14.33
CA GLU A 472 -5.92 -11.38 13.78
C GLU A 472 -6.21 -11.07 12.30
N THR A 473 -6.36 -9.79 11.95
CA THR A 473 -6.59 -9.35 10.56
C THR A 473 -5.41 -9.72 9.64
N HIS A 474 -4.18 -9.51 10.10
CA HIS A 474 -2.99 -9.91 9.34
C HIS A 474 -2.83 -11.44 9.24
N LEU A 475 -3.18 -12.18 10.30
CA LEU A 475 -3.13 -13.64 10.32
C LEU A 475 -4.12 -14.27 9.33
N ALA A 476 -5.37 -13.80 9.33
CA ALA A 476 -6.39 -14.23 8.36
C ALA A 476 -5.97 -13.89 6.91
N ARG A 477 -5.40 -12.70 6.69
CA ARG A 477 -4.86 -12.29 5.38
C ARG A 477 -3.68 -13.18 4.94
N ALA A 478 -2.81 -13.61 5.86
CA ALA A 478 -1.71 -14.51 5.56
C ALA A 478 -2.18 -15.92 5.17
N GLN A 479 -3.20 -16.45 5.87
CA GLN A 479 -3.84 -17.73 5.54
C GLN A 479 -4.45 -17.70 4.14
N GLN A 480 -5.23 -16.66 3.81
CA GLN A 480 -5.82 -16.46 2.47
C GLN A 480 -4.77 -16.37 1.34
N ILE A 481 -3.60 -15.80 1.61
CA ILE A 481 -2.49 -15.75 0.64
C ILE A 481 -1.88 -17.16 0.47
N THR A 482 -1.65 -17.87 1.56
CA THR A 482 -1.03 -19.21 1.57
C THR A 482 -1.92 -20.25 0.87
N GLU A 483 -3.23 -20.19 1.07
CA GLU A 483 -4.20 -21.03 0.35
C GLU A 483 -4.16 -20.78 -1.17
N ARG A 484 -4.04 -19.52 -1.59
CA ARG A 484 -3.99 -19.14 -3.02
C ARG A 484 -2.65 -19.45 -3.69
N GLN A 485 -1.55 -19.57 -2.93
CA GLN A 485 -0.24 -20.00 -3.47
C GLN A 485 -0.26 -21.45 -4.02
N GLN A 486 -1.28 -22.25 -3.70
CA GLN A 486 -1.46 -23.60 -4.25
C GLN A 486 -2.16 -23.62 -5.63
N ILE A 487 -2.60 -22.46 -6.13
CA ILE A 487 -3.19 -22.31 -7.46
C ILE A 487 -2.10 -21.81 -8.41
N ASP A 488 -1.97 -22.44 -9.59
CA ASP A 488 -1.03 -21.98 -10.61
C ASP A 488 -1.44 -20.60 -11.12
N THR A 489 -0.57 -19.60 -10.89
CA THR A 489 -0.76 -18.19 -11.27
C THR A 489 0.18 -17.79 -12.42
N THR A 490 0.65 -18.76 -13.18
CA THR A 490 1.48 -18.54 -14.38
C THR A 490 0.61 -17.95 -15.50
N ASN A 491 0.48 -16.62 -15.53
CA ASN A 491 -0.27 -15.84 -16.53
C ASN A 491 0.35 -15.86 -17.95
N VAL A 492 0.79 -17.02 -18.44
CA VAL A 492 1.41 -17.21 -19.74
C VAL A 492 0.84 -18.46 -20.38
N ARG A 493 0.44 -18.38 -21.65
CA ARG A 493 -0.10 -19.51 -22.39
C ARG A 493 0.38 -19.51 -23.84
N VAL A 494 0.89 -20.64 -24.31
CA VAL A 494 1.16 -20.86 -25.73
C VAL A 494 -0.17 -20.87 -26.50
N ILE A 495 -0.30 -19.97 -27.49
CA ILE A 495 -1.41 -19.97 -28.45
C ILE A 495 -1.09 -20.92 -29.61
N SER A 496 0.14 -20.83 -30.13
CA SER A 496 0.59 -21.54 -31.33
C SER A 496 1.99 -22.09 -31.11
N ARG A 497 2.18 -23.39 -31.33
CA ARG A 497 3.50 -24.05 -31.26
C ARG A 497 4.22 -23.97 -32.60
N ALA A 498 5.55 -24.03 -32.55
CA ALA A 498 6.39 -24.09 -33.74
C ALA A 498 6.01 -25.25 -34.67
N LEU A 499 5.85 -24.97 -35.97
CA LEU A 499 5.68 -25.95 -37.02
C LEU A 499 6.92 -25.97 -37.94
N PRO A 500 7.34 -27.14 -38.45
CA PRO A 500 8.52 -27.24 -39.29
C PRO A 500 8.31 -26.49 -40.62
N PRO A 501 9.21 -25.56 -41.01
CA PRO A 501 9.00 -24.69 -42.16
C PRO A 501 9.27 -25.42 -43.48
N ASN A 502 8.30 -25.38 -44.40
CA ASN A 502 8.34 -26.04 -45.71
C ASN A 502 9.43 -25.53 -46.67
N ALA A 503 10.15 -24.46 -46.31
CA ALA A 503 11.27 -23.90 -47.08
C ALA A 503 12.26 -23.20 -46.15
N ARG A 504 13.51 -23.06 -46.61
CA ARG A 504 14.51 -22.21 -45.93
C ARG A 504 14.03 -20.76 -45.92
N SER A 505 14.15 -20.08 -44.79
CA SER A 505 13.88 -18.64 -44.67
C SER A 505 15.01 -17.79 -45.25
N TRP A 506 16.24 -18.32 -45.21
CA TRP A 506 17.43 -17.68 -45.77
C TRP A 506 18.45 -18.74 -46.27
N PRO A 507 19.26 -18.47 -47.31
CA PRO A 507 19.15 -17.35 -48.24
C PRO A 507 17.87 -17.45 -49.09
N PRO A 508 17.40 -16.34 -49.71
CA PRO A 508 16.16 -16.35 -50.49
C PRO A 508 16.19 -17.35 -51.66
N ARG A 509 15.03 -17.53 -52.31
CA ARG A 509 14.88 -18.42 -53.47
C ARG A 509 15.92 -18.04 -54.55
N THR A 510 16.57 -19.03 -55.15
CA THR A 510 17.66 -18.85 -56.13
C THR A 510 17.31 -17.85 -57.23
N VAL A 511 16.07 -17.88 -57.73
CA VAL A 511 15.52 -16.92 -58.71
C VAL A 511 15.66 -15.46 -58.27
N VAL A 512 15.39 -15.15 -57.00
CA VAL A 512 15.49 -13.79 -56.45
C VAL A 512 16.95 -13.34 -56.37
N LEU A 513 17.85 -14.23 -55.94
CA LEU A 513 19.27 -13.91 -55.86
C LEU A 513 19.91 -13.74 -57.24
N VAL A 514 19.50 -14.56 -58.22
CA VAL A 514 19.91 -14.43 -59.64
C VAL A 514 19.36 -13.15 -60.26
N ALA A 515 18.09 -12.78 -59.99
CA ALA A 515 17.51 -11.53 -60.46
C ALA A 515 18.23 -10.30 -59.87
N GLY A 516 18.51 -10.30 -58.56
CA GLY A 516 19.28 -9.23 -57.91
C GLY A 516 20.73 -9.15 -58.40
N GLY A 517 21.40 -10.29 -58.57
CA GLY A 517 22.75 -10.37 -59.15
C GLY A 517 22.79 -9.90 -60.61
N GLY A 518 21.76 -10.22 -61.40
CA GLY A 518 21.59 -9.72 -62.76
C GLY A 518 21.39 -8.21 -62.82
N PHE A 519 20.55 -7.66 -61.94
CA PHE A 519 20.27 -6.22 -61.87
C PHE A 519 21.47 -5.40 -61.39
N LEU A 520 22.22 -5.88 -60.39
CA LEU A 520 23.50 -5.29 -60.01
C LEU A 520 24.54 -5.42 -61.13
N GLY A 521 24.57 -6.57 -61.81
CA GLY A 521 25.47 -6.83 -62.93
C GLY A 521 25.22 -5.93 -64.15
N THR A 522 23.96 -5.65 -64.50
CA THR A 522 23.65 -4.67 -65.56
C THR A 522 24.05 -3.26 -65.15
N ILE A 523 23.73 -2.81 -63.93
CA ILE A 523 24.10 -1.47 -63.46
C ILE A 523 25.63 -1.29 -63.44
N LEU A 524 26.37 -2.21 -62.81
CA LEU A 524 27.84 -2.16 -62.78
C LEU A 524 28.44 -2.24 -64.18
N GLY A 525 27.88 -3.09 -65.05
CA GLY A 525 28.26 -3.20 -66.45
C GLY A 525 28.05 -1.90 -67.24
N ILE A 526 26.89 -1.25 -67.08
CA ILE A 526 26.56 0.03 -67.70
C ILE A 526 27.49 1.15 -67.20
N SER A 527 27.70 1.25 -65.88
CA SER A 527 28.63 2.20 -65.29
C SER A 527 30.06 2.01 -65.81
N LEU A 528 30.52 0.76 -65.94
CA LEU A 528 31.84 0.43 -66.48
C LEU A 528 31.94 0.76 -67.98
N ALA A 529 30.92 0.44 -68.77
CA ALA A 529 30.85 0.78 -70.20
C ALA A 529 30.90 2.29 -70.43
N LEU A 530 30.13 3.07 -69.65
CA LEU A 530 30.13 4.53 -69.73
C LEU A 530 31.46 5.14 -69.27
N ALA A 531 32.07 4.62 -68.21
CA ALA A 531 33.38 5.06 -67.73
C ALA A 531 34.49 4.79 -68.77
N LEU A 532 34.50 3.60 -69.38
CA LEU A 532 35.43 3.25 -70.46
C LEU A 532 35.18 4.07 -71.73
N GLY A 533 33.91 4.34 -72.06
CA GLY A 533 33.51 5.23 -73.16
C GLY A 533 34.03 6.65 -72.99
N LEU A 534 33.75 7.27 -71.83
CA LEU A 534 34.22 8.60 -71.46
C LEU A 534 35.76 8.68 -71.44
N TRP A 535 36.45 7.68 -70.88
CA TRP A 535 37.91 7.58 -70.88
C TRP A 535 38.45 7.51 -72.32
N ARG A 536 37.80 6.75 -73.20
CA ARG A 536 38.18 6.62 -74.62
C ARG A 536 37.88 7.88 -75.42
N TYR A 537 36.83 8.64 -75.06
CA TYR A 537 36.50 9.95 -75.62
C TYR A 537 37.56 11.00 -75.26
N ILE A 538 37.91 11.13 -73.97
CA ILE A 538 38.95 12.05 -73.47
C ILE A 538 40.33 11.77 -74.09
N ARG A 539 40.62 10.53 -74.48
CA ARG A 539 41.88 10.13 -75.14
C ARG A 539 41.89 10.28 -76.67
N ARG A 540 40.80 10.70 -77.33
CA ARG A 540 40.83 10.99 -78.78
C ARG A 540 41.35 12.42 -79.01
N PRO A 541 42.45 12.63 -79.76
CA PRO A 541 42.80 13.97 -80.20
C PRO A 541 41.69 14.49 -81.13
N GLN A 542 41.22 15.72 -80.89
CA GLN A 542 40.30 16.36 -81.83
C GLN A 542 41.06 16.69 -83.13
N PRO A 543 40.47 16.44 -84.32
CA PRO A 543 41.00 17.02 -85.54
C PRO A 543 40.91 18.54 -85.44
N LEU A 544 42.03 19.22 -85.75
CA LEU A 544 42.01 20.67 -85.97
C LEU A 544 41.05 20.94 -87.14
N ALA A 545 40.07 21.81 -86.92
CA ALA A 545 39.20 22.28 -87.98
C ALA A 545 40.01 23.14 -88.98
N PRO A 546 39.69 23.07 -90.29
CA PRO A 546 40.28 23.95 -91.30
C PRO A 546 39.80 25.40 -91.17
#